data_AF-A0A522VIU9-F1
#
_entry.id   AF-A0A522VIU9-F1
#
_cell.length_a   1.000
_cell.length_b   1.000
_cell.length_c   1.000
_cell.angle_alpha   90.00
_cell.angle_beta   90.00
_cell.angle_gamma   90.00
#
_symmetry.space_group_name_H-M   'P 1'
#
loop_
_entity.id
_entity.type
_entity.pdbx_description
1 polymer ?
#
loop_
_entity_poly.entity_id
_entity_poly.type
_entity_poly.pdbx_seq_one_letter_code
_entity_poly.pdbx_strand_id
1 'polypeptide(L)'
;MKSKRESTTPAKPTSMRNTLIGLVHLAFARLNYSDAEYRDLLEKMTGKRSCKELSDDQLDQLVKEFREAGALEDRRKPAKKFQGGAGLDRPTPKQWAWLDKLARDVGYEGLEDAGLATFVRRVAKVDSPRFLTRTTVSKVITGLQRWADQKAAKASQGGAA
;
A
#
# COMPACT_ATOMS: atom_id res chain seq x y z
N MET A 1 -25.77 -42.06 4.19
CA MET A 1 -24.40 -42.03 4.74
C MET A 1 -23.51 -41.20 3.81
N LYS A 2 -22.72 -40.28 4.39
CA LYS A 2 -21.40 -39.74 3.99
C LYS A 2 -20.79 -40.33 2.70
N SER A 3 -20.13 -39.65 1.76
CA SER A 3 -19.56 -38.29 1.64
C SER A 3 -18.88 -38.24 0.27
N LYS A 4 -18.95 -37.12 -0.47
CA LYS A 4 -17.79 -36.59 -1.20
C LYS A 4 -18.01 -35.11 -1.48
N ARG A 5 -17.69 -34.27 -0.50
CA ARG A 5 -17.48 -32.84 -0.73
C ARG A 5 -16.10 -32.72 -1.39
N GLU A 6 -16.08 -32.58 -2.71
CA GLU A 6 -14.88 -32.18 -3.43
C GLU A 6 -14.66 -30.69 -3.21
N SER A 7 -13.89 -30.39 -2.18
CA SER A 7 -13.36 -29.07 -1.89
C SER A 7 -12.34 -28.68 -2.96
N THR A 8 -12.80 -28.13 -4.08
CA THR A 8 -11.91 -27.39 -4.99
C THR A 8 -11.59 -26.05 -4.35
N THR A 9 -10.35 -25.89 -3.90
CA THR A 9 -9.74 -24.61 -3.55
C THR A 9 -9.78 -23.70 -4.79
N PRO A 10 -10.44 -22.51 -4.77
CA PRO A 10 -10.34 -21.62 -5.91
C PRO A 10 -8.93 -21.01 -5.92
N ALA A 11 -8.16 -21.38 -6.94
CA ALA A 11 -6.94 -20.69 -7.32
C ALA A 11 -7.22 -19.19 -7.52
N LYS A 12 -6.24 -18.37 -7.17
CA LYS A 12 -6.30 -16.91 -7.27
C LYS A 12 -6.78 -16.49 -8.68
N PRO A 13 -7.82 -15.64 -8.78
CA PRO A 13 -8.34 -15.24 -10.08
C PRO A 13 -7.30 -14.50 -10.90
N THR A 14 -7.04 -15.01 -12.10
CA THR A 14 -5.95 -14.57 -13.00
C THR A 14 -6.41 -13.56 -14.07
N SER A 15 -7.66 -13.08 -14.00
CA SER A 15 -8.26 -12.15 -14.97
C SER A 15 -8.70 -10.85 -14.29
N MET A 16 -8.42 -9.69 -14.92
CA MET A 16 -8.76 -8.34 -14.44
C MET A 16 -10.21 -8.24 -13.97
N ARG A 17 -11.14 -8.87 -14.71
CA ARG A 17 -12.57 -8.92 -14.37
C ARG A 17 -12.82 -9.48 -12.98
N ASN A 18 -12.17 -10.59 -12.63
CA ASN A 18 -12.42 -11.26 -11.37
C ASN A 18 -11.69 -10.58 -10.19
N THR A 19 -10.66 -9.77 -10.48
CA THR A 19 -10.14 -8.77 -9.52
C THR A 19 -11.17 -7.67 -9.26
N LEU A 20 -11.80 -7.11 -10.30
CA LEU A 20 -12.82 -6.07 -10.15
C LEU A 20 -14.02 -6.56 -9.33
N ILE A 21 -14.54 -7.75 -9.63
CA ILE A 21 -15.65 -8.36 -8.86
C ILE A 21 -15.26 -8.51 -7.38
N GLY A 22 -14.02 -8.95 -7.09
CA GLY A 22 -13.52 -9.06 -5.72
C GLY A 22 -13.43 -7.70 -5.01
N LEU A 23 -13.03 -6.64 -5.72
CA LEU A 23 -12.99 -5.29 -5.18
C LEU A 23 -14.39 -4.75 -4.87
N VAL A 24 -15.36 -5.00 -5.75
CA VAL A 24 -16.76 -4.63 -5.51
C VAL A 24 -17.26 -5.29 -4.23
N HIS A 25 -17.12 -6.62 -4.09
CA HIS A 25 -17.54 -7.31 -2.86
C HIS A 25 -16.82 -6.77 -1.60
N LEU A 26 -15.53 -6.46 -1.70
CA LEU A 26 -14.77 -5.86 -0.59
C LEU A 26 -15.29 -4.47 -0.21
N ALA A 27 -15.62 -3.63 -1.19
CA ALA A 27 -16.17 -2.30 -0.95
C ALA A 27 -17.49 -2.37 -0.17
N PHE A 28 -18.40 -3.24 -0.61
CA PHE A 28 -19.68 -3.47 0.06
C PHE A 28 -19.50 -4.00 1.49
N ALA A 29 -18.58 -4.94 1.71
CA ALA A 29 -18.26 -5.43 3.05
C ALA A 29 -17.73 -4.32 3.97
N ARG A 30 -16.95 -3.37 3.44
CA ARG A 30 -16.41 -2.23 4.20
C ARG A 30 -17.46 -1.17 4.53
N LEU A 31 -18.46 -1.00 3.67
CA LEU A 31 -19.61 -0.11 3.89
C LEU A 31 -20.69 -0.74 4.78
N ASN A 32 -20.50 -1.98 5.23
CA ASN A 32 -21.41 -2.69 6.13
C ASN A 32 -22.84 -2.87 5.55
N TYR A 33 -22.94 -2.99 4.23
CA TYR A 33 -24.21 -3.31 3.57
C TYR A 33 -24.59 -4.77 3.76
N SER A 34 -25.88 -5.02 3.94
CA SER A 34 -26.42 -6.38 3.88
C SER A 34 -26.43 -6.94 2.44
N ASP A 35 -26.46 -8.26 2.30
CA ASP A 35 -26.52 -8.92 0.98
C ASP A 35 -27.79 -8.54 0.18
N ALA A 36 -28.88 -8.19 0.87
CA ALA A 36 -30.10 -7.67 0.25
C ALA A 36 -29.91 -6.25 -0.29
N GLU A 37 -29.36 -5.33 0.52
CA GLU A 37 -29.07 -3.95 0.11
C GLU A 37 -28.02 -3.89 -1.00
N TYR A 38 -27.03 -4.78 -0.95
CA TYR A 38 -26.04 -4.94 -2.00
C TYR A 38 -26.71 -5.23 -3.35
N ARG A 39 -27.62 -6.21 -3.42
CA ARG A 39 -28.31 -6.55 -4.67
C ARG A 39 -29.24 -5.44 -5.15
N ASP A 40 -29.89 -4.75 -4.24
CA ASP A 40 -30.78 -3.61 -4.56
C ASP A 40 -29.98 -2.43 -5.14
N LEU A 41 -28.85 -2.08 -4.51
CA LEU A 41 -27.97 -1.03 -5.01
C LEU A 41 -27.38 -1.40 -6.37
N LEU A 42 -26.97 -2.66 -6.55
CA LEU A 42 -26.45 -3.16 -7.82
C LEU A 42 -27.51 -3.05 -8.93
N GLU A 43 -28.74 -3.45 -8.65
CA GLU A 43 -29.86 -3.38 -9.59
C GLU A 43 -30.20 -1.91 -9.91
N LYS A 44 -30.18 -1.02 -8.92
CA LYS A 44 -30.43 0.42 -9.12
C LYS A 44 -29.35 1.10 -9.97
N MET A 45 -28.08 0.75 -9.77
CA MET A 45 -26.95 1.37 -10.49
C MET A 45 -26.75 0.79 -11.89
N THR A 46 -27.04 -0.49 -12.11
CA THR A 46 -26.63 -1.20 -13.33
C THR A 46 -27.76 -1.93 -14.05
N GLY A 47 -28.94 -2.03 -13.42
CA GLY A 47 -30.06 -2.84 -13.86
C GLY A 47 -29.88 -4.34 -13.60
N LYS A 48 -28.78 -4.78 -12.96
CA LYS A 48 -28.45 -6.21 -12.80
C LYS A 48 -28.26 -6.58 -11.33
N ARG A 49 -28.66 -7.79 -10.97
CA ARG A 49 -28.56 -8.33 -9.59
C ARG A 49 -27.27 -9.09 -9.32
N SER A 50 -26.42 -9.28 -10.33
CA SER A 50 -25.19 -10.06 -10.22
C SER A 50 -23.99 -9.38 -10.86
N CYS A 51 -22.89 -9.31 -10.11
CA CYS A 51 -21.60 -8.83 -10.63
C CYS A 51 -21.06 -9.68 -11.79
N LYS A 52 -21.52 -10.94 -11.95
CA LYS A 52 -21.13 -11.79 -13.08
C LYS A 52 -21.76 -11.34 -14.39
N GLU A 53 -22.90 -10.65 -14.35
CA GLU A 53 -23.64 -10.19 -15.53
C GLU A 53 -23.22 -8.78 -15.96
N LEU A 54 -22.44 -8.07 -15.15
CA LEU A 54 -21.91 -6.74 -15.47
C LEU A 54 -20.83 -6.79 -16.55
N SER A 55 -20.74 -5.77 -17.39
CA SER A 55 -19.57 -5.62 -18.27
C SER A 55 -18.34 -5.21 -17.45
N ASP A 56 -17.15 -5.47 -17.97
CA ASP A 56 -15.88 -5.00 -17.38
C ASP A 56 -15.85 -3.48 -17.18
N ASP A 57 -16.36 -2.71 -18.14
CA ASP A 57 -16.53 -1.25 -18.03
C ASP A 57 -17.42 -0.84 -16.84
N GLN A 58 -18.59 -1.49 -16.70
CA GLN A 58 -19.48 -1.24 -15.56
C GLN A 58 -18.84 -1.58 -14.21
N LEU A 59 -18.07 -2.68 -14.16
CA LEU A 59 -17.33 -3.07 -12.96
C LEU A 59 -16.24 -2.05 -12.61
N ASP A 60 -15.54 -1.49 -13.59
CA ASP A 60 -14.52 -0.46 -13.38
C ASP A 60 -15.15 0.83 -12.84
N GLN A 61 -16.27 1.27 -13.43
CA GLN A 61 -17.02 2.44 -12.96
C GLN A 61 -17.48 2.28 -11.50
N LEU A 62 -18.05 1.13 -11.11
CA LEU A 62 -18.43 0.87 -9.72
C LEU A 62 -17.22 0.91 -8.78
N VAL A 63 -16.12 0.26 -9.16
CA VAL A 63 -14.89 0.26 -8.35
C VAL A 63 -14.34 1.67 -8.17
N LYS A 64 -14.46 2.53 -9.19
CA LYS A 64 -14.06 3.93 -9.12
C LYS A 64 -14.95 4.72 -8.14
N GLU A 65 -16.26 4.56 -8.25
CA GLU A 65 -17.23 5.24 -7.37
C GLU A 65 -17.05 4.82 -5.90
N PHE A 66 -16.77 3.55 -5.63
CA PHE A 66 -16.42 3.09 -4.27
C PHE A 66 -15.08 3.60 -3.76
N ARG A 67 -14.15 3.90 -4.65
CA ARG A 67 -12.86 4.52 -4.31
C ARG A 67 -13.07 5.99 -3.92
N GLU A 68 -13.94 6.69 -4.65
CA GLU A 68 -14.36 8.07 -4.34
C GLU A 68 -15.17 8.15 -3.05
N ALA A 69 -16.01 7.16 -2.77
CA ALA A 69 -16.74 7.03 -1.51
C ALA A 69 -15.85 6.63 -0.30
N GLY A 70 -14.55 6.40 -0.52
CA GLY A 70 -13.60 6.01 0.53
C GLY A 70 -13.73 4.56 1.01
N ALA A 71 -14.58 3.74 0.37
CA ALA A 71 -14.75 2.33 0.71
C ALA A 71 -13.57 1.49 0.23
N LEU A 72 -12.93 1.86 -0.88
CA LEU A 72 -11.75 1.21 -1.40
C LEU A 72 -10.52 2.10 -1.23
N GLU A 73 -9.44 1.51 -0.72
CA GLU A 73 -8.15 2.19 -0.70
C GLU A 73 -7.73 2.49 -2.13
N ASP A 74 -7.27 3.71 -2.41
CA ASP A 74 -6.70 4.03 -3.72
C ASP A 74 -5.59 3.03 -4.04
N ARG A 75 -5.49 2.59 -5.30
CA ARG A 75 -4.46 1.62 -5.71
C ARG A 75 -3.13 2.32 -5.52
N ARG A 76 -2.56 2.20 -4.32
CA ARG A 76 -1.35 2.89 -3.89
C ARG A 76 -0.37 2.74 -5.03
N LYS A 77 -0.09 3.86 -5.73
CA LYS A 77 0.79 3.85 -6.91
C LYS A 77 1.98 2.99 -6.54
N PRO A 78 2.33 1.97 -7.33
CA PRO A 78 3.46 1.12 -7.00
C PRO A 78 4.62 2.08 -6.74
N ALA A 79 5.14 2.07 -5.52
CA ALA A 79 6.17 3.01 -5.11
C ALA A 79 7.23 2.98 -6.20
N LYS A 80 7.52 4.14 -6.80
CA LYS A 80 8.47 4.26 -7.91
C LYS A 80 9.69 3.45 -7.50
N LYS A 81 9.98 2.36 -8.23
CA LYS A 81 11.06 1.45 -7.85
C LYS A 81 12.31 2.32 -7.80
N PHE A 82 12.82 2.55 -6.60
CA PHE A 82 14.00 3.38 -6.42
C PHE A 82 15.12 2.76 -7.24
N GLN A 83 15.56 3.44 -8.31
CA GLN A 83 16.57 2.95 -9.23
C GLN A 83 17.94 3.12 -8.57
N GLY A 84 18.49 2.03 -8.06
CA GLY A 84 19.92 1.91 -7.79
C GLY A 84 20.42 0.64 -8.46
N GLY A 85 21.74 0.49 -8.60
CA GLY A 85 22.36 -0.59 -9.35
C GLY A 85 21.91 -2.02 -8.97
N ALA A 86 22.03 -2.92 -9.94
CA ALA A 86 21.62 -4.33 -9.89
C ALA A 86 22.67 -5.24 -9.23
N GLY A 87 22.98 -5.01 -7.94
CA GLY A 87 23.92 -5.82 -7.17
C GLY A 87 23.24 -6.76 -6.17
N LEU A 88 23.87 -7.90 -5.87
CA LEU A 88 23.42 -8.91 -4.88
C LEU A 88 23.25 -8.34 -3.45
N ASP A 89 23.95 -7.27 -3.10
CA ASP A 89 23.89 -6.64 -1.77
C ASP A 89 22.84 -5.51 -1.70
N ARG A 90 21.87 -5.44 -2.61
CA ARG A 90 20.84 -4.39 -2.61
C ARG A 90 19.89 -4.53 -1.40
N PRO A 91 19.44 -3.40 -0.81
CA PRO A 91 18.35 -3.42 0.15
C PRO A 91 17.09 -4.07 -0.43
N THR A 92 16.42 -4.86 0.41
CA THR A 92 15.17 -5.50 0.04
C THR A 92 14.06 -4.46 -0.20
N PRO A 93 13.03 -4.75 -1.01
CA PRO A 93 11.91 -3.84 -1.21
C PRO A 93 11.25 -3.38 0.10
N LYS A 94 11.22 -4.26 1.11
CA LYS A 94 10.71 -3.95 2.44
C LYS A 94 11.56 -2.91 3.17
N GLN A 95 12.89 -2.99 3.06
CA GLN A 95 13.80 -1.99 3.63
C GLN A 95 13.66 -0.64 2.93
N TRP A 96 13.51 -0.62 1.59
CA TRP A 96 13.23 0.62 0.86
C TRP A 96 11.92 1.27 1.28
N ALA A 97 10.84 0.49 1.36
CA ALA A 97 9.54 0.99 1.79
C ALA A 97 9.58 1.54 3.23
N TRP A 98 10.33 0.89 4.12
CA TRP A 98 10.47 1.35 5.48
C TRP A 98 11.30 2.62 5.59
N LEU A 99 12.41 2.70 4.84
CA LEU A 99 13.23 3.90 4.74
C LEU A 99 12.42 5.10 4.22
N ASP A 100 11.65 4.92 3.14
CA ASP A 100 10.79 5.96 2.57
C ASP A 100 9.73 6.43 3.58
N LYS A 101 9.10 5.50 4.29
CA LYS A 101 8.13 5.82 5.35
C LYS A 101 8.76 6.68 6.45
N LEU A 102 9.92 6.27 6.97
CA LEU A 102 10.61 7.00 8.04
C LEU A 102 11.12 8.36 7.58
N ALA A 103 11.62 8.46 6.34
CA ALA A 103 12.07 9.72 5.78
C ALA A 103 10.92 10.75 5.78
N ARG A 104 9.73 10.33 5.32
CA ARG A 104 8.53 11.17 5.32
C ARG A 104 8.04 11.55 6.72
N ASP A 105 8.08 10.61 7.66
CA ASP A 105 7.69 10.83 9.06
C ASP A 105 8.55 11.93 9.73
N VAL A 106 9.84 11.92 9.41
CA VAL A 106 10.77 12.94 9.91
C VAL A 106 10.65 14.27 9.16
N GLY A 107 10.02 14.29 7.97
CA GLY A 107 9.70 15.49 7.20
C GLY A 107 10.48 15.66 5.89
N TYR A 108 11.12 14.60 5.37
CA TYR A 108 11.75 14.62 4.05
C TYR A 108 10.74 14.32 2.93
N GLU A 109 11.03 14.81 1.71
CA GLU A 109 10.15 14.60 0.55
C GLU A 109 10.21 13.18 -0.04
N GLY A 110 11.20 12.37 0.39
CA GLY A 110 11.32 10.96 0.03
C GLY A 110 12.76 10.48 -0.11
N LEU A 111 12.96 9.38 -0.83
CA LEU A 111 14.28 8.74 -1.01
C LEU A 111 15.29 9.53 -1.87
N GLU A 112 14.83 10.52 -2.63
CA GLU A 112 15.67 11.37 -3.50
C GLU A 112 15.98 12.74 -2.86
N ASP A 113 15.51 12.97 -1.64
CA ASP A 113 15.69 14.21 -0.90
C ASP A 113 17.18 14.50 -0.58
N ALA A 114 17.61 15.75 -0.78
CA ALA A 114 18.99 16.17 -0.55
C ALA A 114 19.40 16.14 0.93
N GLY A 115 18.45 16.41 1.83
CA GLY A 115 18.62 16.27 3.28
C GLY A 115 18.79 14.80 3.67
N LEU A 116 17.97 13.90 3.10
CA LEU A 116 18.15 12.46 3.30
C LEU A 116 19.51 11.99 2.76
N ALA A 117 19.95 12.47 1.60
CA ALA A 117 21.27 12.13 1.06
C ALA A 117 22.42 12.56 2.00
N THR A 118 22.30 13.74 2.61
CA THR A 118 23.26 14.23 3.61
C THR A 118 23.29 13.34 4.85
N PHE A 119 22.12 12.93 5.34
CA PHE A 119 22.01 11.99 6.46
C PHE A 119 22.65 10.63 6.13
N VAL A 120 22.35 10.10 4.95
CA VAL A 120 22.93 8.85 4.44
C VAL A 120 24.45 8.94 4.32
N ARG A 121 24.99 10.07 3.82
CA ARG A 121 26.44 10.31 3.77
C ARG A 121 27.09 10.28 5.15
N ARG A 122 26.42 10.82 6.17
CA ARG A 122 26.92 10.81 7.56
C ARG A 122 26.94 9.40 8.15
N VAL A 123 25.87 8.62 7.97
CA VAL A 123 25.66 7.32 8.63
C VAL A 123 26.31 6.16 7.88
N ALA A 124 26.11 6.09 6.56
CA ALA A 124 26.53 4.98 5.72
C ALA A 124 27.80 5.27 4.92
N LYS A 125 28.34 6.50 4.97
CA LYS A 125 29.53 6.94 4.21
C LYS A 125 29.38 6.76 2.69
N VAL A 126 28.14 6.76 2.20
CA VAL A 126 27.83 6.71 0.76
C VAL A 126 27.20 8.01 0.30
N ASP A 127 27.45 8.40 -0.93
CA ASP A 127 27.09 9.74 -1.41
C ASP A 127 25.58 9.97 -1.54
N SER A 128 24.84 8.91 -1.86
CA SER A 128 23.42 8.99 -2.12
C SER A 128 22.71 7.71 -1.65
N PRO A 129 21.42 7.79 -1.27
CA PRO A 129 20.65 6.62 -0.88
C PRO A 129 20.70 5.52 -1.93
N ARG A 130 20.86 5.82 -3.24
CA ARG A 130 20.96 4.82 -4.32
C ARG A 130 22.12 3.82 -4.19
N PHE A 131 23.17 4.19 -3.45
CA PHE A 131 24.34 3.36 -3.19
C PHE A 131 24.25 2.58 -1.86
N LEU A 132 23.10 2.63 -1.18
CA LEU A 132 22.90 1.83 0.02
C LEU A 132 22.90 0.34 -0.31
N THR A 133 23.48 -0.42 0.61
CA THR A 133 23.50 -1.87 0.61
C THR A 133 22.59 -2.40 1.71
N ARG A 134 22.31 -3.71 1.71
CA ARG A 134 21.41 -4.35 2.67
C ARG A 134 21.86 -4.17 4.12
N THR A 135 23.16 -4.02 4.34
CA THR A 135 23.74 -3.78 5.67
C THR A 135 23.69 -2.31 6.04
N THR A 136 24.02 -1.41 5.10
CA THR A 136 24.07 0.03 5.41
C THR A 136 22.68 0.64 5.53
N VAL A 137 21.71 0.19 4.75
CA VAL A 137 20.30 0.64 4.85
C VAL A 137 19.72 0.38 6.24
N SER A 138 20.05 -0.75 6.87
CA SER A 138 19.56 -1.07 8.22
C SER A 138 20.09 -0.08 9.25
N LYS A 139 21.36 0.33 9.13
CA LYS A 139 21.95 1.38 9.98
C LYS A 139 21.24 2.72 9.80
N VAL A 140 20.92 3.08 8.55
CA VAL A 140 20.17 4.31 8.22
C VAL A 140 18.76 4.27 8.79
N ILE A 141 18.04 3.15 8.64
CA ILE A 141 16.69 2.95 9.19
C ILE A 141 16.71 3.12 10.73
N THR A 142 17.64 2.46 11.43
CA THR A 142 17.76 2.60 12.90
C THR A 142 18.10 4.04 13.30
N GLY A 143 18.96 4.72 12.53
CA GLY A 143 19.30 6.12 12.77
C GLY A 143 18.09 7.05 12.63
N LEU A 144 17.31 6.89 11.57
CA LEU A 144 16.09 7.67 11.34
C LEU A 144 15.02 7.38 12.39
N GLN A 145 14.84 6.11 12.79
CA GLN A 145 13.91 5.74 13.84
C GLN A 145 14.24 6.45 15.15
N ARG A 146 15.50 6.42 15.59
CA ARG A 146 15.95 7.13 16.80
C ARG A 146 15.70 8.63 16.71
N TRP A 147 15.90 9.22 15.54
CA TRP A 147 15.66 10.65 15.37
C TRP A 147 14.17 10.99 15.35
N ALA A 148 13.31 10.16 14.77
CA ALA A 148 11.86 10.28 14.84
C ALA A 148 11.37 10.21 16.30
N ASP A 149 11.85 9.23 17.07
CA ASP A 149 11.59 9.10 18.51
C ASP A 149 12.04 10.34 19.29
N GLN A 150 13.22 10.88 19.00
CA GLN A 150 13.70 12.12 19.60
C GLN A 150 12.83 13.34 19.24
N LYS A 151 12.37 13.43 17.99
CA LYS A 151 11.49 14.50 17.53
C LYS A 151 10.13 14.42 18.23
N ALA A 152 9.58 13.22 18.38
CA ALA A 152 8.34 12.97 19.13
C ALA A 152 8.50 13.32 20.63
N ALA A 153 9.61 12.90 21.26
CA ALA A 153 9.90 13.23 22.65
C ALA A 153 10.14 14.74 22.86
N LYS A 154 10.75 15.43 21.89
CA LYS A 154 10.93 16.89 21.95
C LYS A 154 9.61 17.64 21.75
N ALA A 155 8.72 17.13 20.90
CA ALA A 155 7.39 17.71 20.70
C ALA A 155 6.51 17.60 21.97
N SER A 156 6.62 16.51 22.75
CA SER A 156 5.88 16.37 24.01
C SER A 156 6.47 17.19 25.16
N GLN A 157 7.77 17.52 25.12
CA GLN A 157 8.45 18.32 26.16
C GLN A 157 8.41 19.84 25.89
N GLY A 158 8.09 20.27 24.67
CA GLY A 158 8.07 21.68 24.27
C GLY A 158 6.76 22.44 24.53
N GLY A 159 5.77 21.82 25.18
CA GLY A 159 4.48 22.45 25.53
C GLY A 159 4.43 23.09 26.92
N ALA A 160 5.56 23.20 27.61
CA ALA A 160 5.69 23.83 28.92
C ALA A 160 6.77 24.92 28.87
N ALA A 161 6.46 26.04 28.21
CA ALA A 161 7.19 27.30 28.35
C ALA A 161 6.22 28.46 28.09
#